data_AF-A0A1J4KC78-F1
#
_entry.id   AF-A0A1J4KC78-F1
#
_cell.length_a   1.000
_cell.length_b   1.000
_cell.length_c   1.000
_cell.angle_alpha   90.00
_cell.angle_beta   90.00
_cell.angle_gamma   90.00
#
_symmetry.space_group_name_H-M   'P 1'
#
loop_
_entity.id
_entity.type
_entity.pdbx_description
1 polymer ?
#
loop_
_entity_poly.entity_id
_entity_poly.type
_entity_poly.pdbx_seq_one_letter_code
_entity_poly.pdbx_strand_id
1 'polypeptide(L)'
;MFIYQIKDKSLLEVNTNQVSNVTIHGFSSQMNIELANKIKLYENSFHIQHHEVIEKLLNGDIVSISPDNMIFLKIVGEFYHLEELIQMIRKYEDLIYDYFADSPEIQYLIELQDILSNLNDYNVNETSNKCIPLMEKISSESFSSAILHVCLSNKTINYKTIFMLVRELNIVNDIILDKFLQISILKIELMFDSYSSYQWDFQEELECFTRCLFEEHLLTIDNFSKRINFSPRMIDLVPGNLIRYISNKKKIDKSDFNFDLHTKMLNENKHSNEILEFIRNDDLENFQKIIVLSNEDLNQLIPMSFYQRDTIFKNGHYNFIEYAAFYGAVKCFKFLLKNMAPISHKKKDNLLGKCAIAGGNFEIIHLCQQEKSSFLCCLEYAIKYHKNDVAEWLIDNNYDEILLKHSTDLCIRHYNIRVLLSIIKKGIVVSSGAYTAIESSNEILFSTYYNCFTLNHIENSFLDFNHLHLAFYEGNLKVIDFIIRLTNYDINAIQGTVGYYI
;
A
#
# COMPACT_ATOMS: atom_id res chain seq x y z
N MET A 1 33.19 -33.50 -20.84
CA MET A 1 34.49 -32.82 -21.03
C MET A 1 34.36 -31.87 -22.21
N PHE A 2 33.73 -30.71 -22.02
CA PHE A 2 33.82 -29.58 -22.95
C PHE A 2 33.76 -28.31 -22.12
N ILE A 3 34.98 -27.83 -21.81
CA ILE A 3 35.29 -26.49 -21.36
C ILE A 3 35.12 -25.59 -22.58
N TYR A 4 34.30 -24.55 -22.52
CA TYR A 4 34.45 -23.42 -23.43
C TYR A 4 34.73 -22.16 -22.60
N GLN A 5 35.93 -21.64 -22.85
CA GLN A 5 36.47 -20.43 -22.27
C GLN A 5 35.67 -19.22 -22.76
N ILE A 6 35.18 -18.43 -21.81
CA ILE A 6 34.91 -17.00 -22.02
C ILE A 6 36.29 -16.35 -22.20
N LYS A 7 36.70 -16.21 -23.46
CA LYS A 7 37.89 -15.46 -23.88
C LYS A 7 37.45 -14.06 -24.29
N ASP A 8 37.22 -13.19 -23.31
CA ASP A 8 37.87 -11.88 -23.30
C ASP A 8 37.65 -11.17 -21.96
N LYS A 9 38.75 -10.75 -21.33
CA LYS A 9 38.75 -10.01 -20.05
C LYS A 9 38.53 -8.49 -20.23
N SER A 10 38.17 -8.05 -21.44
CA SER A 10 38.09 -6.63 -21.83
C SER A 10 36.70 -6.16 -22.28
N LEU A 11 35.63 -6.89 -21.95
CA LEU A 11 34.26 -6.57 -22.40
C LEU A 11 33.41 -5.86 -21.32
N LEU A 12 34.04 -5.29 -20.30
CA LEU A 12 33.38 -4.86 -19.06
C LEU A 12 33.57 -3.34 -18.86
N GLU A 13 32.52 -2.56 -19.13
CA GLU A 13 32.42 -1.18 -18.65
C GLU A 13 31.22 -1.05 -17.73
N VAL A 14 31.50 -0.86 -16.43
CA VAL A 14 30.52 -0.37 -15.46
C VAL A 14 30.55 1.14 -15.58
N ASN A 15 29.54 1.73 -16.20
CA ASN A 15 29.45 3.18 -16.28
C ASN A 15 28.86 3.68 -14.94
N THR A 16 29.74 4.01 -14.00
CA THR A 16 29.40 4.34 -12.60
C THR A 16 28.62 5.65 -12.41
N ASN A 17 28.31 6.36 -13.50
CA ASN A 17 27.63 7.67 -13.43
C ASN A 17 26.10 7.58 -13.59
N GLN A 18 25.56 6.40 -13.94
CA GLN A 18 24.12 6.11 -13.97
C GLN A 18 23.91 4.60 -13.67
N VAL A 19 22.90 4.24 -12.86
CA VAL A 19 22.52 2.82 -12.57
C VAL A 19 21.89 2.14 -13.80
N SER A 20 22.17 2.61 -15.01
CA SER A 20 21.30 2.36 -16.16
C SER A 20 21.72 1.19 -17.05
N ASN A 21 22.98 0.74 -17.04
CA ASN A 21 23.39 -0.27 -18.03
C ASN A 21 24.53 -1.18 -17.56
N VAL A 22 24.24 -2.48 -17.49
CA VAL A 22 25.22 -3.57 -17.43
C VAL A 22 25.03 -4.42 -18.68
N THR A 23 26.07 -4.60 -19.52
CA THR A 23 25.94 -5.19 -20.86
C THR A 23 26.44 -6.64 -20.93
N ILE A 24 25.73 -7.49 -21.69
CA ILE A 24 26.05 -8.92 -21.89
C ILE A 24 26.11 -9.25 -23.39
N HIS A 25 27.06 -10.07 -23.83
CA HIS A 25 27.13 -10.60 -25.20
C HIS A 25 26.37 -11.94 -25.31
N GLY A 26 25.57 -12.12 -26.37
CA GLY A 26 24.62 -13.25 -26.51
C GLY A 26 25.22 -14.67 -26.72
N PHE A 27 24.33 -15.67 -26.78
CA PHE A 27 24.63 -17.11 -26.76
C PHE A 27 24.68 -17.75 -28.16
N SER A 28 25.52 -18.78 -28.36
CA SER A 28 25.57 -19.54 -29.62
C SER A 28 24.32 -20.42 -29.85
N SER A 29 23.99 -20.65 -31.13
CA SER A 29 22.71 -21.10 -31.72
C SER A 29 22.08 -22.44 -31.27
N GLN A 30 22.67 -23.19 -30.34
CA GLN A 30 22.24 -24.57 -30.02
C GLN A 30 21.29 -24.71 -28.82
N MET A 31 20.92 -23.60 -28.16
CA MET A 31 20.12 -23.54 -26.92
C MET A 31 18.58 -23.43 -27.10
N ASN A 32 18.07 -23.62 -28.32
CA ASN A 32 16.86 -22.92 -28.76
C ASN A 32 15.46 -23.50 -28.41
N ILE A 33 15.31 -24.79 -28.06
CA ILE A 33 13.95 -25.39 -27.98
C ILE A 33 13.42 -25.49 -26.53
N GLU A 34 14.26 -25.81 -25.57
CA GLU A 34 13.84 -26.00 -24.17
C GLU A 34 13.59 -24.66 -23.46
N LEU A 35 14.42 -23.66 -23.77
CA LEU A 35 14.26 -22.29 -23.31
C LEU A 35 12.99 -21.65 -23.86
N ALA A 36 12.72 -21.80 -25.16
CA ALA A 36 11.52 -21.23 -25.79
C ALA A 36 10.21 -21.72 -25.15
N ASN A 37 10.16 -23.00 -24.71
CA ASN A 37 8.97 -23.55 -24.04
C ASN A 37 8.79 -23.03 -22.60
N LYS A 38 9.87 -22.80 -21.85
CA LYS A 38 9.79 -22.19 -20.51
C LYS A 38 9.56 -20.68 -20.55
N ILE A 39 10.15 -19.98 -21.50
CA ILE A 39 9.89 -18.57 -21.77
C ILE A 39 8.41 -18.35 -22.08
N LYS A 40 7.80 -19.19 -22.93
CA LYS A 40 6.35 -19.14 -23.20
C LYS A 40 5.49 -19.31 -21.95
N LEU A 41 5.92 -20.18 -21.02
CA LEU A 41 5.24 -20.38 -19.72
C LEU A 41 5.35 -19.13 -18.83
N TYR A 42 6.48 -18.42 -18.90
CA TYR A 42 6.73 -17.19 -18.15
C TYR A 42 6.03 -15.96 -18.77
N GLU A 43 6.08 -15.79 -20.10
CA GLU A 43 5.38 -14.73 -20.84
C GLU A 43 3.87 -14.78 -20.58
N ASN A 44 3.29 -15.98 -20.52
CA ASN A 44 1.88 -16.19 -20.17
C ASN A 44 1.55 -15.80 -18.72
N SER A 45 2.54 -15.74 -17.83
CA SER A 45 2.37 -15.42 -16.41
C SER A 45 2.53 -13.93 -16.09
N PHE A 46 3.27 -13.18 -16.94
CA PHE A 46 3.66 -11.79 -16.63
C PHE A 46 3.23 -10.74 -17.66
N HIS A 47 2.61 -11.12 -18.79
CA HIS A 47 2.13 -10.18 -19.83
C HIS A 47 3.22 -9.22 -20.40
N ILE A 48 4.51 -9.52 -20.21
CA ILE A 48 5.62 -8.72 -20.75
C ILE A 48 6.26 -9.51 -21.90
N GLN A 49 6.30 -8.91 -23.09
CA GLN A 49 6.95 -9.49 -24.27
C GLN A 49 8.44 -9.14 -24.26
N HIS A 50 9.28 -10.03 -23.73
CA HIS A 50 10.74 -9.89 -23.82
C HIS A 50 11.32 -10.31 -25.17
N HIS A 51 10.49 -10.34 -26.24
CA HIS A 51 10.90 -10.83 -27.56
C HIS A 51 12.17 -10.16 -28.09
N GLU A 52 12.32 -8.85 -27.89
CA GLU A 52 13.52 -8.12 -28.31
C GLU A 52 14.78 -8.53 -27.51
N VAL A 53 14.65 -8.71 -26.20
CA VAL A 53 15.75 -9.15 -25.33
C VAL A 53 16.18 -10.58 -25.71
N ILE A 54 15.21 -11.45 -25.95
CA ILE A 54 15.44 -12.82 -26.40
C ILE A 54 16.14 -12.84 -27.75
N GLU A 55 15.66 -12.06 -28.73
CA GLU A 55 16.25 -11.98 -30.06
C GLU A 55 17.70 -11.48 -29.98
N LYS A 56 17.98 -10.42 -29.22
CA LYS A 56 19.34 -9.92 -28.99
C LYS A 56 20.25 -10.98 -28.34
N LEU A 57 19.76 -11.68 -27.32
CA LEU A 57 20.52 -12.78 -26.70
C LEU A 57 20.82 -13.92 -27.67
N LEU A 58 19.88 -14.27 -28.56
CA LEU A 58 20.06 -15.35 -29.54
C LEU A 58 20.98 -14.95 -30.71
N ASN A 59 21.04 -13.65 -31.03
CA ASN A 59 21.86 -13.12 -32.13
C ASN A 59 23.30 -12.79 -31.72
N GLY A 60 23.64 -12.89 -30.43
CA GLY A 60 24.97 -12.50 -29.93
C GLY A 60 25.11 -11.00 -29.65
N ASP A 61 24.00 -10.25 -29.69
CA ASP A 61 24.00 -8.80 -29.50
C ASP A 61 24.23 -8.42 -28.03
N ILE A 62 24.53 -7.14 -27.82
CA ILE A 62 24.67 -6.55 -26.49
C ILE A 62 23.27 -6.33 -25.88
N VAL A 63 23.04 -6.90 -24.69
CA VAL A 63 21.84 -6.68 -23.88
C VAL A 63 22.20 -5.92 -22.62
N SER A 64 21.56 -4.77 -22.39
CA SER A 64 21.64 -4.06 -21.11
C SER A 64 20.70 -4.67 -20.08
N ILE A 65 21.18 -4.89 -18.85
CA ILE A 65 20.34 -5.22 -17.70
C ILE A 65 19.55 -3.97 -17.32
N SER A 66 18.23 -4.11 -17.26
CA SER A 66 17.28 -3.10 -16.80
C SER A 66 16.29 -3.75 -15.83
N PRO A 67 15.54 -2.99 -15.02
CA PRO A 67 14.52 -3.54 -14.12
C PRO A 67 13.52 -4.44 -14.86
N ASP A 68 13.15 -4.06 -16.08
CA ASP A 68 12.15 -4.77 -16.87
C ASP A 68 12.63 -6.17 -17.27
N ASN A 69 13.91 -6.32 -17.63
CA ASN A 69 14.44 -7.58 -18.12
C ASN A 69 15.24 -8.37 -17.07
N MET A 70 15.56 -7.79 -15.92
CA MET A 70 16.45 -8.38 -14.91
C MET A 70 15.93 -9.72 -14.38
N ILE A 71 14.64 -9.81 -14.05
CA ILE A 71 14.01 -11.06 -13.57
C ILE A 71 14.14 -12.16 -14.63
N PHE A 72 13.86 -11.81 -15.88
CA PHE A 72 14.01 -12.72 -17.02
C PHE A 72 15.46 -13.19 -17.17
N LEU A 73 16.42 -12.25 -17.16
CA LEU A 73 17.85 -12.56 -17.27
C LEU A 73 18.36 -13.41 -16.10
N LYS A 74 17.81 -13.24 -14.89
CA LYS A 74 18.14 -14.04 -13.71
C LYS A 74 17.74 -15.50 -13.91
N ILE A 75 16.53 -15.73 -14.41
CA ILE A 75 16.02 -17.06 -14.74
C ILE A 75 16.84 -17.70 -15.86
N VAL A 76 17.23 -16.93 -16.89
CA VAL A 76 18.12 -17.42 -17.95
C VAL A 76 19.49 -17.81 -17.36
N GLY A 77 20.03 -17.00 -16.45
CA GLY A 77 21.29 -17.24 -15.76
C GLY A 77 21.28 -18.51 -14.92
N GLU A 78 20.25 -18.68 -14.09
CA GLU A 78 20.03 -19.91 -13.30
C GLU A 78 19.78 -21.12 -14.20
N PHE A 79 18.99 -20.90 -15.25
CA PHE A 79 18.75 -21.72 -16.44
C PHE A 79 19.94 -22.55 -16.86
N TYR A 80 20.96 -21.79 -17.24
CA TYR A 80 22.13 -22.26 -17.93
C TYR A 80 23.38 -22.29 -17.07
N HIS A 81 23.22 -22.09 -15.75
CA HIS A 81 24.33 -22.01 -14.80
C HIS A 81 25.38 -20.95 -15.20
N LEU A 82 24.92 -19.79 -15.64
CA LEU A 82 25.74 -18.66 -16.06
C LEU A 82 26.07 -17.80 -14.83
N GLU A 83 27.05 -18.25 -14.06
CA GLU A 83 27.40 -17.62 -12.78
C GLU A 83 27.82 -16.14 -12.93
N GLU A 84 28.50 -15.78 -14.03
CA GLU A 84 28.89 -14.40 -14.31
C GLU A 84 27.66 -13.49 -14.51
N LEU A 85 26.64 -13.97 -15.23
CA LEU A 85 25.38 -13.24 -15.41
C LEU A 85 24.65 -13.06 -14.08
N ILE A 86 24.56 -14.12 -13.29
CA ILE A 86 23.92 -14.07 -11.97
C ILE A 86 24.65 -13.07 -11.06
N GLN A 87 25.99 -13.05 -11.06
CA GLN A 87 26.79 -12.09 -10.29
C GLN A 87 26.58 -10.65 -10.76
N MET A 88 26.48 -10.42 -12.07
CA MET A 88 26.19 -9.10 -12.64
C MET A 88 24.80 -8.60 -12.25
N ILE A 89 23.79 -9.48 -12.29
CA ILE A 89 22.44 -9.17 -11.84
C ILE A 89 22.43 -8.83 -10.35
N ARG A 90 23.07 -9.63 -9.50
CA ARG A 90 23.16 -9.34 -8.05
C ARG A 90 23.83 -7.99 -7.78
N LYS A 91 24.93 -7.69 -8.48
CA LYS A 91 25.59 -6.39 -8.37
C LYS A 91 24.66 -5.24 -8.78
N TYR A 92 23.83 -5.45 -9.80
CA TYR A 92 22.84 -4.47 -10.24
C TYR A 92 21.70 -4.29 -9.21
N GLU A 93 21.21 -5.39 -8.63
CA GLU A 93 20.24 -5.39 -7.52
C GLU A 93 20.78 -4.61 -6.31
N ASP A 94 22.03 -4.88 -5.92
CA ASP A 94 22.72 -4.17 -4.82
C ASP A 94 22.84 -2.67 -5.11
N LEU A 95 23.21 -2.29 -6.34
CA LEU A 95 23.30 -0.87 -6.74
C LEU A 95 21.94 -0.15 -6.65
N ILE A 96 20.85 -0.80 -7.04
CA ILE A 96 19.50 -0.22 -6.91
C ILE A 96 19.13 -0.08 -5.43
N TYR A 97 19.37 -1.13 -4.64
CA TYR A 97 19.09 -1.10 -3.21
C TYR A 97 19.87 0.02 -2.52
N ASP A 98 21.18 0.11 -2.74
CA ASP A 98 22.05 1.14 -2.16
C ASP A 98 21.57 2.55 -2.58
N TYR A 99 21.16 2.74 -3.84
CA TYR A 99 20.61 4.02 -4.30
C TYR A 99 19.37 4.46 -3.51
N PHE A 100 18.45 3.54 -3.23
CA PHE A 100 17.27 3.83 -2.42
C PHE A 100 17.60 3.98 -0.94
N ALA A 101 18.42 3.08 -0.40
CA ALA A 101 18.76 3.03 1.02
C ALA A 101 19.62 4.23 1.44
N ASP A 102 20.53 4.70 0.59
CA ASP A 102 21.43 5.80 0.92
C ASP A 102 20.82 7.19 0.61
N SER A 103 19.66 7.26 -0.04
CA SER A 103 18.96 8.53 -0.30
C SER A 103 18.55 9.21 1.02
N PRO A 104 19.05 10.43 1.32
CA PRO A 104 18.67 11.16 2.53
C PRO A 104 17.17 11.41 2.61
N GLU A 105 16.53 11.72 1.49
CA GLU A 105 15.09 11.99 1.40
C GLU A 105 14.25 10.76 1.73
N ILE A 106 14.67 9.57 1.27
CA ILE A 106 14.05 8.29 1.63
C ILE A 106 14.22 8.03 3.12
N GLN A 107 15.40 8.29 3.69
CA GLN A 107 15.63 8.14 5.12
C GLN A 107 14.75 9.08 5.97
N TYR A 108 14.53 10.31 5.52
CA TYR A 108 13.60 11.24 6.19
C TYR A 108 12.15 10.73 6.14
N LEU A 109 11.71 10.13 5.03
CA LEU A 109 10.38 9.51 4.95
C LEU A 109 10.25 8.30 5.90
N ILE A 110 11.30 7.48 6.02
CA ILE A 110 11.31 6.36 6.98
C ILE A 110 11.24 6.87 8.41
N GLU A 111 12.02 7.90 8.75
CA GLU A 111 11.99 8.54 10.07
C GLU A 111 10.58 9.10 10.38
N LEU A 112 9.96 9.79 9.42
CA LEU A 112 8.60 10.29 9.54
C LEU A 112 7.60 9.15 9.74
N GLN A 113 7.71 8.07 8.95
CA GLN A 113 6.88 6.87 9.09
C GLN A 113 6.96 6.31 10.51
N ASP A 114 8.16 6.18 11.06
CA ASP A 114 8.36 5.64 12.42
C ASP A 114 7.75 6.53 13.49
N ILE A 115 7.93 7.85 13.37
CA ILE A 115 7.34 8.81 14.30
C ILE A 115 5.80 8.71 14.27
N LEU A 116 5.21 8.72 13.08
CA LEU A 116 3.76 8.67 12.89
C LEU A 116 3.14 7.33 13.29
N SER A 117 3.85 6.22 13.09
CA SER A 117 3.38 4.89 13.49
C SER A 117 3.15 4.74 15.00
N ASN A 118 3.82 5.58 15.80
CA ASN A 118 3.71 5.62 17.25
C ASN A 118 2.71 6.67 17.77
N LEU A 119 2.07 7.43 16.89
CA LEU A 119 1.08 8.45 17.27
C LEU A 119 -0.11 7.81 17.99
N ASN A 120 -0.48 8.40 19.12
CA ASN A 120 -1.67 8.08 19.91
C ASN A 120 -2.18 9.33 20.63
N ASP A 121 -3.34 9.20 21.27
CA ASP A 121 -4.08 10.30 21.90
C ASP A 121 -3.28 11.03 23.01
N TYR A 122 -2.21 10.44 23.53
CA TYR A 122 -1.43 10.97 24.66
C TYR A 122 -0.10 11.59 24.27
N ASN A 123 0.39 11.39 23.03
CA ASN A 123 1.73 11.80 22.62
C ASN A 123 1.75 12.76 21.41
N VAL A 124 0.64 13.44 21.12
CA VAL A 124 0.52 14.40 20.01
C VAL A 124 1.65 15.44 20.03
N ASN A 125 1.88 16.09 21.17
CA ASN A 125 2.91 17.13 21.30
C ASN A 125 4.35 16.58 21.17
N GLU A 126 4.60 15.37 21.66
CA GLU A 126 5.91 14.74 21.48
C GLU A 126 6.13 14.37 20.01
N THR A 127 5.09 13.83 19.37
CA THR A 127 5.10 13.46 17.95
C THR A 127 5.31 14.69 17.07
N SER A 128 4.60 15.80 17.33
CA SER A 128 4.76 17.05 16.58
C SER A 128 6.19 17.59 16.68
N ASN A 129 6.76 17.61 17.89
CA ASN A 129 8.14 18.04 18.11
C ASN A 129 9.17 17.22 17.33
N LYS A 130 8.95 15.91 17.21
CA LYS A 130 9.81 15.02 16.40
C LYS A 130 9.61 15.22 14.90
N CYS A 131 8.40 15.58 14.47
CA CYS A 131 8.07 15.85 13.08
C CYS A 131 8.64 17.19 12.56
N ILE A 132 8.73 18.23 13.40
CA ILE A 132 9.15 19.58 13.00
C ILE A 132 10.49 19.61 12.23
N PRO A 133 11.58 18.96 12.70
CA PRO A 133 12.86 18.93 11.98
C PRO A 133 12.80 18.30 10.58
N LEU A 134 11.76 17.51 10.28
CA LEU A 134 11.56 16.85 9.00
C LEU A 134 10.78 17.73 8.00
N MET A 135 10.04 18.72 8.48
CA MET A 135 9.20 19.59 7.65
C MET A 135 10.00 20.48 6.69
N GLU A 136 11.25 20.79 7.03
CA GLU A 136 12.16 21.53 6.14
C GLU A 136 12.84 20.62 5.10
N LYS A 137 12.83 19.31 5.35
CA LYS A 137 13.56 18.31 4.55
C LYS A 137 12.66 17.54 3.60
N ILE A 138 11.37 17.44 3.92
CA ILE A 138 10.34 16.75 3.15
C ILE A 138 9.36 17.80 2.64
N SER A 139 8.87 17.64 1.41
CA SER A 139 7.85 18.53 0.90
C SER A 139 6.56 18.50 1.70
N SER A 140 5.86 19.63 1.75
CA SER A 140 4.52 19.70 2.34
C SER A 140 3.56 18.66 1.77
N GLU A 141 3.66 18.34 0.48
CA GLU A 141 2.84 17.35 -0.22
C GLU A 141 3.12 15.93 0.27
N SER A 142 4.39 15.49 0.22
CA SER A 142 4.78 14.14 0.66
C SER A 142 4.62 13.97 2.16
N PHE A 143 4.90 15.03 2.93
CA PHE A 143 4.75 15.06 4.38
C PHE A 143 3.28 14.93 4.79
N SER A 144 2.38 15.71 4.17
CA SER A 144 0.93 15.63 4.45
C SER A 144 0.33 14.30 4.00
N SER A 145 0.78 13.77 2.87
CA SER A 145 0.37 12.45 2.39
C SER A 145 0.83 11.34 3.34
N ALA A 146 2.08 11.40 3.84
CA ALA A 146 2.56 10.46 4.85
C ALA A 146 1.73 10.52 6.13
N ILE A 147 1.36 11.71 6.62
CA ILE A 147 0.43 11.86 7.77
C ILE A 147 -0.88 11.13 7.47
N LEU A 148 -1.50 11.39 6.32
CA LEU A 148 -2.77 10.78 5.96
C LEU A 148 -2.67 9.24 5.90
N HIS A 149 -1.77 8.72 5.07
CA HIS A 149 -1.67 7.28 4.80
C HIS A 149 -1.19 6.49 6.02
N VAL A 150 -0.12 6.93 6.68
CA VAL A 150 0.43 6.22 7.84
C VAL A 150 -0.53 6.28 9.02
N CYS A 151 -1.18 7.42 9.29
CA CYS A 151 -2.08 7.49 10.43
C CYS A 151 -3.41 6.75 10.19
N LEU A 152 -3.95 6.76 8.95
CA LEU A 152 -5.16 5.99 8.63
C LEU A 152 -4.96 4.47 8.76
N SER A 153 -3.72 4.00 8.58
CA SER A 153 -3.37 2.59 8.81
C SER A 153 -3.41 2.17 10.28
N ASN A 154 -3.36 3.12 11.21
CA ASN A 154 -3.34 2.82 12.63
C ASN A 154 -4.76 2.54 13.15
N LYS A 155 -5.14 1.27 13.20
CA LYS A 155 -6.45 0.79 13.71
C LYS A 155 -6.80 1.22 15.15
N THR A 156 -5.83 1.66 15.94
CA THR A 156 -6.06 2.07 17.34
C THR A 156 -6.21 3.58 17.51
N ILE A 157 -5.89 4.37 16.48
CA ILE A 157 -5.90 5.83 16.61
C ILE A 157 -7.32 6.39 16.59
N ASN A 158 -7.54 7.43 17.40
CA ASN A 158 -8.66 8.32 17.24
C ASN A 158 -8.37 9.31 16.11
N TYR A 159 -9.23 9.41 15.09
CA TYR A 159 -8.97 10.31 13.96
C TYR A 159 -8.89 11.79 14.35
N LYS A 160 -9.47 12.20 15.50
CA LYS A 160 -9.27 13.53 16.07
C LYS A 160 -7.81 13.80 16.45
N THR A 161 -7.07 12.77 16.85
CA THR A 161 -5.64 12.85 17.18
C THR A 161 -4.79 13.21 15.96
N ILE A 162 -5.16 12.72 14.77
CA ILE A 162 -4.52 13.13 13.51
C ILE A 162 -4.70 14.63 13.29
N PHE A 163 -5.91 15.14 13.49
CA PHE A 163 -6.17 16.56 13.34
C PHE A 163 -5.43 17.42 14.37
N MET A 164 -5.37 16.98 15.64
CA MET A 164 -4.58 17.65 16.67
C MET A 164 -3.11 17.74 16.25
N LEU A 165 -2.53 16.65 15.72
CA LEU A 165 -1.17 16.67 15.19
C LEU A 165 -1.02 17.69 14.06
N VAL A 166 -1.91 17.68 13.07
CA VAL A 166 -1.87 18.61 11.93
C VAL A 166 -1.96 20.07 12.41
N ARG A 167 -2.81 20.37 13.41
CA ARG A 167 -2.90 21.72 14.00
C ARG A 167 -1.61 22.17 14.66
N GLU A 168 -1.01 21.30 15.48
CA GLU A 168 0.27 21.60 16.13
C GLU A 168 1.37 21.89 15.11
N LEU A 169 1.43 21.10 14.03
CA LEU A 169 2.39 21.31 12.94
C LEU A 169 2.07 22.58 12.14
N ASN A 170 0.79 22.92 11.99
CA ASN A 170 0.36 24.12 11.28
C ASN A 170 0.73 25.43 12.00
N ILE A 171 0.93 25.41 13.32
CA ILE A 171 1.44 26.57 14.07
C ILE A 171 2.86 26.92 13.60
N VAL A 172 3.63 25.91 13.21
CA VAL A 172 5.03 26.05 12.78
C VAL A 172 5.13 26.33 11.29
N ASN A 173 4.28 25.71 10.48
CA ASN A 173 4.19 25.94 9.03
C ASN A 173 2.72 25.97 8.60
N ASP A 174 2.24 27.16 8.28
CA ASP A 174 0.84 27.47 7.99
C ASP A 174 0.30 26.82 6.70
N ILE A 175 1.18 26.27 5.86
CA ILE A 175 0.81 25.57 4.62
C ILE A 175 0.38 24.12 4.89
N ILE A 176 0.75 23.53 6.03
CA ILE A 176 0.53 22.09 6.30
C ILE A 176 -0.95 21.74 6.34
N LEU A 177 -1.78 22.52 7.02
CA LEU A 177 -3.22 22.24 7.09
C LEU A 177 -3.86 22.32 5.70
N ASP A 178 -3.53 23.35 4.93
CA ASP A 178 -4.08 23.54 3.58
C ASP A 178 -3.71 22.37 2.66
N LYS A 179 -2.45 21.93 2.69
CA LYS A 179 -1.97 20.80 1.89
C LYS A 179 -2.59 19.48 2.33
N PHE A 180 -2.68 19.26 3.64
CA PHE A 180 -3.32 18.08 4.19
C PHE A 180 -4.81 17.99 3.79
N LEU A 181 -5.54 19.11 3.83
CA LEU A 181 -6.94 19.16 3.40
C LEU A 181 -7.08 18.96 1.89
N GLN A 182 -6.22 19.58 1.07
CA GLN A 182 -6.21 19.37 -0.39
C GLN A 182 -6.02 17.90 -0.75
N ILE A 183 -5.02 17.24 -0.16
CA ILE A 183 -4.76 15.80 -0.37
C ILE A 183 -5.94 14.97 0.12
N SER A 184 -6.49 15.28 1.29
CA SER A 184 -7.65 14.56 1.83
C SER A 184 -8.86 14.66 0.90
N ILE A 185 -9.19 15.86 0.41
CA ILE A 185 -10.28 16.09 -0.55
C ILE A 185 -10.06 15.26 -1.81
N LEU A 186 -8.87 15.34 -2.41
CA LEU A 186 -8.52 14.59 -3.61
C LEU A 186 -8.75 13.10 -3.41
N LYS A 187 -8.27 12.53 -2.29
CA LYS A 187 -8.41 11.09 -2.02
C LYS A 187 -9.87 10.68 -1.79
N ILE A 188 -10.65 11.53 -1.13
CA ILE A 188 -12.10 11.33 -0.96
C ILE A 188 -12.79 11.34 -2.32
N GLU A 189 -12.50 12.31 -3.20
CA GLU A 189 -13.09 12.39 -4.53
C GLU A 189 -12.76 11.17 -5.40
N LEU A 190 -11.51 10.71 -5.38
CA LEU A 190 -11.05 9.52 -6.12
C LEU A 190 -11.75 8.25 -5.65
N MET A 191 -12.01 8.11 -4.34
CA MET A 191 -12.75 6.98 -3.78
C MET A 191 -14.18 6.88 -4.32
N PHE A 192 -14.81 8.00 -4.68
CA PHE A 192 -16.19 8.05 -5.16
C PHE A 192 -16.33 8.01 -6.68
N ASP A 193 -15.23 8.11 -7.42
CA ASP A 193 -15.25 8.02 -8.88
C ASP A 193 -15.41 6.55 -9.32
N SER A 194 -16.58 6.21 -9.86
CA SER A 194 -16.93 4.83 -10.25
C SER A 194 -16.08 4.24 -11.38
N TYR A 195 -15.28 5.08 -12.05
CA TYR A 195 -14.36 4.68 -13.11
C TYR A 195 -12.96 4.34 -12.60
N SER A 196 -12.64 4.63 -11.33
CA SER A 196 -11.38 4.17 -10.78
C SER A 196 -11.50 2.66 -10.51
N SER A 197 -10.66 1.85 -11.17
CA SER A 197 -10.44 0.45 -10.80
C SER A 197 -9.84 0.30 -9.40
N TYR A 198 -9.52 1.42 -8.75
CA TYR A 198 -8.96 1.55 -7.42
C TYR A 198 -10.05 1.48 -6.36
N GLN A 199 -10.37 0.26 -5.91
CA GLN A 199 -10.94 0.11 -4.58
C GLN A 199 -9.90 0.61 -3.57
N TRP A 200 -10.14 1.80 -3.01
CA TRP A 200 -9.28 2.32 -1.94
C TRP A 200 -9.30 1.34 -0.76
N ASP A 201 -8.13 0.82 -0.42
CA ASP A 201 -7.96 -0.17 0.65
C ASP A 201 -8.47 0.33 2.01
N PHE A 202 -8.58 1.65 2.20
CA PHE A 202 -9.02 2.30 3.44
C PHE A 202 -10.37 3.02 3.33
N GLN A 203 -11.31 2.52 2.53
CA GLN A 203 -12.59 3.21 2.35
C GLN A 203 -13.31 3.52 3.68
N GLU A 204 -13.45 2.54 4.58
CA GLU A 204 -14.18 2.73 5.84
C GLU A 204 -13.45 3.71 6.77
N GLU A 205 -12.12 3.62 6.81
CA GLU A 205 -11.25 4.50 7.59
C GLU A 205 -11.29 5.94 7.06
N LEU A 206 -11.20 6.13 5.74
CA LEU A 206 -11.28 7.42 5.07
C LEU A 206 -12.66 8.06 5.23
N GLU A 207 -13.75 7.28 5.20
CA GLU A 207 -15.11 7.78 5.47
C GLU A 207 -15.26 8.29 6.91
N CYS A 208 -14.74 7.55 7.89
CA CYS A 208 -14.73 8.00 9.28
C CYS A 208 -13.87 9.25 9.46
N PHE A 209 -12.70 9.30 8.83
CA PHE A 209 -11.84 10.46 8.87
C PHE A 209 -12.50 11.69 8.21
N THR A 210 -13.16 11.51 7.06
CA THR A 210 -13.94 12.56 6.38
C THR A 210 -14.99 13.15 7.31
N ARG A 211 -15.70 12.30 8.05
CA ARG A 211 -16.67 12.77 9.06
C ARG A 211 -16.01 13.67 10.09
N CYS A 212 -14.87 13.28 10.66
CA CYS A 212 -14.15 14.10 11.64
C CYS A 212 -13.80 15.47 11.07
N LEU A 213 -13.40 15.57 9.79
CA LEU A 213 -13.13 16.87 9.15
C LEU A 213 -14.37 17.78 9.06
N PHE A 214 -15.56 17.21 8.84
CA PHE A 214 -16.81 17.97 8.85
C PHE A 214 -17.22 18.41 10.26
N GLU A 215 -17.06 17.54 11.25
CA GLU A 215 -17.36 17.86 12.66
C GLU A 215 -16.48 19.00 13.19
N GLU A 216 -15.22 19.04 12.76
CA GLU A 216 -14.28 20.11 13.10
C GLU A 216 -14.41 21.36 12.19
N HIS A 217 -15.41 21.39 11.31
CA HIS A 217 -15.68 22.49 10.37
C HIS A 217 -14.52 22.84 9.43
N LEU A 218 -13.67 21.85 9.10
CA LEU A 218 -12.56 22.01 8.16
C LEU A 218 -13.00 21.75 6.72
N LEU A 219 -14.04 20.93 6.55
CA LEU A 219 -14.64 20.65 5.27
C LEU A 219 -16.15 20.94 5.29
N THR A 220 -16.62 21.39 4.14
CA THR A 220 -18.04 21.50 3.78
C THR A 220 -18.24 20.83 2.42
N ILE A 221 -19.49 20.72 1.99
CA ILE A 221 -19.84 20.14 0.69
C ILE A 221 -19.25 20.96 -0.46
N ASP A 222 -19.08 22.27 -0.27
CA ASP A 222 -18.58 23.18 -1.30
C ASP A 222 -17.08 23.03 -1.56
N ASN A 223 -16.35 22.32 -0.69
CA ASN A 223 -14.94 22.01 -0.92
C ASN A 223 -14.72 20.98 -2.04
N PHE A 224 -15.75 20.23 -2.44
CA PHE A 224 -15.64 19.18 -3.43
C PHE A 224 -15.97 19.71 -4.84
N SER A 225 -15.09 19.41 -5.79
CA SER A 225 -15.24 19.72 -7.21
C SER A 225 -16.27 18.84 -7.91
N LYS A 226 -16.50 17.62 -7.38
CA LYS A 226 -17.46 16.65 -7.91
C LYS A 226 -18.60 16.40 -6.93
N ARG A 227 -19.76 15.98 -7.44
CA ARG A 227 -20.87 15.55 -6.59
C ARG A 227 -20.54 14.21 -5.93
N ILE A 228 -20.44 14.22 -4.60
CA ILE A 228 -20.15 13.04 -3.79
C ILE A 228 -21.42 12.39 -3.24
N ASN A 229 -21.44 11.05 -3.22
CA ASN A 229 -22.44 10.24 -2.53
C ASN A 229 -21.87 9.73 -1.20
N PHE A 230 -22.03 10.49 -0.13
CA PHE A 230 -21.52 10.18 1.20
C PHE A 230 -22.14 8.92 1.80
N SER A 231 -21.43 8.25 2.69
CA SER A 231 -21.98 7.08 3.39
C SER A 231 -23.05 7.48 4.42
N PRO A 232 -23.89 6.53 4.87
CA PRO A 232 -24.90 6.78 5.91
C PRO A 232 -24.33 7.36 7.21
N ARG A 233 -23.00 7.26 7.43
CA ARG A 233 -22.31 7.93 8.54
C ARG A 233 -22.40 9.44 8.50
N MET A 234 -22.76 10.05 7.37
CA MET A 234 -22.80 11.51 7.21
C MET A 234 -24.23 12.08 7.27
N ILE A 235 -25.25 11.27 7.59
CA ILE A 235 -26.66 11.63 7.42
C ILE A 235 -27.12 12.87 8.21
N ASP A 236 -26.48 13.13 9.33
CA ASP A 236 -26.65 14.31 10.19
C ASP A 236 -25.86 15.53 9.72
N LEU A 237 -24.75 15.34 9.00
CA LEU A 237 -23.86 16.42 8.56
C LEU A 237 -24.14 16.92 7.13
N VAL A 238 -24.78 16.12 6.28
CA VAL A 238 -25.07 16.50 4.88
C VAL A 238 -26.55 16.36 4.50
N PRO A 239 -27.00 17.04 3.43
CA PRO A 239 -28.32 16.85 2.85
C PRO A 239 -28.58 15.38 2.48
N GLY A 240 -29.77 14.87 2.80
CA GLY A 240 -30.10 13.45 2.62
C GLY A 240 -30.06 12.95 1.17
N ASN A 241 -30.17 13.86 0.19
CA ASN A 241 -30.02 13.54 -1.25
C ASN A 241 -28.56 13.32 -1.69
N LEU A 242 -27.59 13.54 -0.80
CA LEU A 242 -26.18 13.23 -0.99
C LEU A 242 -25.76 11.95 -0.24
N ILE A 243 -26.67 11.28 0.47
CA ILE A 243 -26.39 10.03 1.17
C ILE A 243 -26.59 8.84 0.23
N ARG A 244 -25.61 7.94 0.17
CA ARG A 244 -25.65 6.67 -0.56
C ARG A 244 -26.72 5.76 0.04
N TYR A 245 -27.48 5.11 -0.84
CA TYR A 245 -28.44 4.08 -0.44
C TYR A 245 -27.71 2.86 0.17
N ILE A 246 -28.14 2.43 1.36
CA ILE A 246 -27.80 1.08 1.86
C ILE A 246 -28.43 0.07 0.90
N SER A 247 -27.72 -1.04 0.64
CA SER A 247 -28.14 -2.14 -0.22
C SER A 247 -29.45 -2.78 0.26
N ASN A 248 -30.58 -2.14 -0.06
CA ASN A 248 -31.95 -2.67 -0.03
C ASN A 248 -33.00 -1.63 -0.51
N LYS A 249 -32.62 -0.65 -1.35
CA LYS A 249 -33.54 0.33 -2.00
C LYS A 249 -34.50 1.11 -1.07
N LYS A 250 -34.35 1.05 0.26
CA LYS A 250 -35.05 1.97 1.16
C LYS A 250 -34.21 3.23 1.30
N LYS A 251 -34.79 4.38 0.93
CA LYS A 251 -34.29 5.68 1.42
C LYS A 251 -34.25 5.57 2.94
N ILE A 252 -33.11 5.86 3.56
CA ILE A 252 -33.10 6.13 4.99
C ILE A 252 -33.85 7.44 5.15
N ASP A 253 -35.06 7.39 5.70
CA ASP A 253 -35.77 8.59 6.11
C ASP A 253 -35.09 9.10 7.38
N LYS A 254 -34.75 10.40 7.44
CA LYS A 254 -34.17 11.02 8.65
C LYS A 254 -35.09 10.84 9.85
N SER A 255 -36.40 10.67 9.63
CA SER A 255 -37.38 10.44 10.71
C SER A 255 -37.28 9.07 11.39
N ASP A 256 -36.66 8.07 10.74
CA ASP A 256 -36.44 6.73 11.31
C ASP A 256 -35.10 6.61 12.05
N PHE A 257 -34.31 7.69 12.10
CA PHE A 257 -32.93 7.65 12.57
C PHE A 257 -32.79 8.20 13.99
N ASN A 258 -32.27 7.37 14.90
CA ASN A 258 -31.95 7.80 16.25
C ASN A 258 -30.62 8.57 16.25
N PHE A 259 -30.70 9.90 16.10
CA PHE A 259 -29.53 10.78 16.05
C PHE A 259 -28.71 10.75 17.34
N ASP A 260 -29.34 10.63 18.51
CA ASP A 260 -28.60 10.57 19.78
C ASP A 260 -27.73 9.29 19.85
N LEU A 261 -28.31 8.15 19.46
CA LEU A 261 -27.56 6.89 19.36
C LEU A 261 -26.47 6.98 18.29
N HIS A 262 -26.75 7.62 17.17
CA HIS A 262 -25.78 7.83 16.09
C HIS A 262 -24.57 8.62 16.55
N THR A 263 -24.81 9.81 17.10
CA THR A 263 -23.78 10.69 17.64
C THR A 263 -22.98 9.98 18.73
N LYS A 264 -23.63 9.22 19.61
CA LYS A 264 -22.95 8.42 20.64
C LYS A 264 -22.01 7.37 20.03
N MET A 265 -22.50 6.53 19.12
CA MET A 265 -21.72 5.44 18.51
C MET A 265 -20.51 5.97 17.72
N LEU A 266 -20.67 7.12 17.07
CA LEU A 266 -19.59 7.78 16.33
C LEU A 266 -18.57 8.45 17.25
N ASN A 267 -19.02 9.23 18.24
CA ASN A 267 -18.13 9.95 19.15
C ASN A 267 -17.29 9.02 20.03
N GLU A 268 -17.86 7.91 20.46
CA GLU A 268 -17.17 6.96 21.32
C GLU A 268 -16.25 6.01 20.52
N ASN A 269 -16.24 6.09 19.18
CA ASN A 269 -15.51 5.16 18.29
C ASN A 269 -15.87 3.68 18.53
N LYS A 270 -17.08 3.42 19.03
CA LYS A 270 -17.50 2.09 19.49
C LYS A 270 -18.34 1.41 18.43
N HIS A 271 -18.09 0.12 18.25
CA HIS A 271 -19.12 -0.72 17.68
C HIS A 271 -20.30 -0.74 18.67
N SER A 272 -21.53 -0.84 18.17
CA SER A 272 -22.73 -0.96 19.03
C SER A 272 -22.76 -2.23 19.89
N ASN A 273 -21.71 -3.05 19.84
CA ASN A 273 -21.60 -4.31 20.55
C ASN A 273 -20.47 -4.21 21.59
N GLU A 274 -20.86 -4.13 22.87
CA GLU A 274 -19.95 -4.04 24.02
C GLU A 274 -18.96 -5.22 24.08
N ILE A 275 -19.34 -6.39 23.55
CA ILE A 275 -18.46 -7.57 23.48
C ILE A 275 -17.19 -7.25 22.69
N LEU A 276 -17.32 -6.51 21.58
CA LEU A 276 -16.18 -6.18 20.72
C LEU A 276 -15.24 -5.18 21.40
N GLU A 277 -15.75 -4.33 22.29
CA GLU A 277 -14.90 -3.45 23.08
C GLU A 277 -13.99 -4.22 24.03
N PHE A 278 -14.54 -5.21 24.74
CA PHE A 278 -13.75 -6.05 25.62
C PHE A 278 -12.69 -6.83 24.85
N ILE A 279 -13.01 -7.32 23.64
CA ILE A 279 -12.00 -7.94 22.76
C ILE A 279 -10.94 -6.90 22.35
N ARG A 280 -11.33 -5.73 21.86
CA ARG A 280 -10.41 -4.67 21.42
C ARG A 280 -9.40 -4.27 22.51
N ASN A 281 -9.85 -4.24 23.77
CA ASN A 281 -9.01 -3.90 24.93
C ASN A 281 -8.32 -5.11 25.57
N ASP A 282 -8.45 -6.31 25.00
CA ASP A 282 -8.00 -7.60 25.56
C ASP A 282 -8.44 -7.84 27.03
N ASP A 283 -9.65 -7.37 27.36
CA ASP A 283 -10.30 -7.50 28.66
C ASP A 283 -11.05 -8.84 28.76
N LEU A 284 -10.28 -9.90 29.00
CA LEU A 284 -10.80 -11.26 29.10
C LEU A 284 -11.85 -11.41 30.21
N GLU A 285 -11.70 -10.72 31.35
CA GLU A 285 -12.60 -10.89 32.49
C GLU A 285 -14.01 -10.40 32.17
N ASN A 286 -14.13 -9.20 31.60
CA ASN A 286 -15.43 -8.66 31.22
C ASN A 286 -16.00 -9.34 29.97
N PHE A 287 -15.13 -9.74 29.04
CA PHE A 287 -15.53 -10.57 27.90
C PHE A 287 -16.18 -11.90 28.35
N GLN A 288 -15.58 -12.62 29.30
CA GLN A 288 -16.16 -13.87 29.81
C GLN A 288 -17.50 -13.65 30.53
N LYS A 289 -17.59 -12.60 31.35
CA LYS A 289 -18.84 -12.26 32.05
C LYS A 289 -19.96 -11.97 31.07
N ILE A 290 -19.72 -11.11 30.07
CA ILE A 290 -20.76 -10.73 29.12
C ILE A 290 -21.22 -11.93 28.30
N ILE A 291 -20.31 -12.75 27.76
CA ILE A 291 -20.66 -13.95 26.95
C ILE A 291 -21.56 -14.91 27.73
N VAL A 292 -21.26 -15.16 29.02
CA VAL A 292 -22.07 -16.04 29.87
C VAL A 292 -23.45 -15.41 30.14
N LEU A 293 -23.51 -14.10 30.38
CA LEU A 293 -24.75 -13.39 30.67
C LEU A 293 -25.68 -13.32 29.44
N SER A 294 -25.13 -13.09 28.24
CA SER A 294 -25.89 -13.00 27.01
C SER A 294 -26.12 -14.34 26.30
N ASN A 295 -25.46 -15.41 26.75
CA ASN A 295 -25.53 -16.76 26.16
C ASN A 295 -25.21 -16.74 24.64
N GLU A 296 -24.15 -16.01 24.29
CA GLU A 296 -23.71 -15.81 22.91
C GLU A 296 -22.94 -17.03 22.38
N ASP A 297 -23.16 -17.41 21.13
CA ASP A 297 -22.33 -18.41 20.47
C ASP A 297 -20.98 -17.79 20.09
N LEU A 298 -19.89 -18.35 20.61
CA LEU A 298 -18.53 -17.89 20.31
C LEU A 298 -18.18 -17.99 18.81
N ASN A 299 -18.84 -18.88 18.06
CA ASN A 299 -18.64 -19.07 16.62
C ASN A 299 -19.55 -18.20 15.76
N GLN A 300 -20.43 -17.41 16.36
CA GLN A 300 -21.37 -16.61 15.60
C GLN A 300 -20.65 -15.57 14.73
N LEU A 301 -21.29 -15.24 13.61
CA LEU A 301 -20.90 -14.10 12.81
C LEU A 301 -21.38 -12.82 13.48
N ILE A 302 -20.51 -11.83 13.52
CA ILE A 302 -20.81 -10.50 14.03
C ILE A 302 -21.68 -9.79 12.99
N PRO A 303 -22.86 -9.27 13.36
CA PRO A 303 -23.73 -8.58 12.43
C PRO A 303 -23.04 -7.37 11.79
N MET A 304 -23.34 -7.13 10.51
CA MET A 304 -22.86 -5.95 9.80
C MET A 304 -23.34 -4.68 10.51
N SER A 305 -22.42 -3.74 10.71
CA SER A 305 -22.68 -2.43 11.29
C SER A 305 -22.15 -1.35 10.37
N PHE A 306 -22.97 -0.35 10.08
CA PHE A 306 -22.48 0.83 9.36
C PHE A 306 -21.53 1.68 10.21
N TYR A 307 -21.30 1.33 11.48
CA TYR A 307 -20.27 1.92 12.35
C TYR A 307 -18.94 1.15 12.32
N GLN A 308 -18.83 0.07 11.51
CA GLN A 308 -17.61 -0.71 11.43
C GLN A 308 -16.49 0.04 10.70
N ARG A 309 -15.45 0.45 11.44
CA ARG A 309 -14.38 1.33 10.95
C ARG A 309 -13.34 0.64 10.06
N ASP A 310 -13.08 -0.64 10.31
CA ASP A 310 -11.97 -1.33 9.65
C ASP A 310 -12.44 -1.96 8.35
N THR A 311 -11.85 -1.54 7.22
CA THR A 311 -12.24 -2.01 5.88
C THR A 311 -12.13 -3.53 5.74
N ILE A 312 -11.22 -4.18 6.48
CA ILE A 312 -11.07 -5.65 6.51
C ILE A 312 -12.37 -6.39 6.91
N PHE A 313 -13.26 -5.72 7.64
CA PHE A 313 -14.52 -6.28 8.14
C PHE A 313 -15.77 -5.77 7.42
N LYS A 314 -15.61 -4.96 6.35
CA LYS A 314 -16.69 -4.28 5.63
C LYS A 314 -17.86 -5.18 5.22
N ASN A 315 -17.59 -6.42 4.82
CA ASN A 315 -18.62 -7.34 4.34
C ASN A 315 -19.39 -8.06 5.47
N GLY A 316 -19.09 -7.79 6.75
CA GLY A 316 -19.84 -8.34 7.89
C GLY A 316 -19.72 -9.86 8.06
N HIS A 317 -18.76 -10.51 7.40
CA HIS A 317 -18.56 -11.96 7.42
C HIS A 317 -17.38 -12.36 8.33
N TYR A 318 -17.42 -11.91 9.58
CA TYR A 318 -16.37 -12.18 10.56
C TYR A 318 -16.91 -12.58 11.94
N ASN A 319 -16.08 -13.20 12.78
CA ASN A 319 -16.42 -13.66 14.13
C ASN A 319 -15.47 -13.09 15.20
N PHE A 320 -15.70 -13.46 16.46
CA PHE A 320 -14.91 -12.95 17.59
C PHE A 320 -13.42 -13.30 17.52
N ILE A 321 -13.04 -14.49 17.04
CA ILE A 321 -11.63 -14.89 16.97
C ILE A 321 -10.87 -14.14 15.87
N GLU A 322 -11.52 -13.90 14.72
CA GLU A 322 -10.99 -13.05 13.66
C GLU A 322 -10.82 -11.60 14.15
N TYR A 323 -11.79 -11.09 14.90
CA TYR A 323 -11.71 -9.75 15.52
C TYR A 323 -10.59 -9.66 16.57
N ALA A 324 -10.46 -10.66 17.45
CA ALA A 324 -9.39 -10.74 18.44
C ALA A 324 -8.00 -10.79 17.80
N ALA A 325 -7.86 -11.55 16.70
CA ALA A 325 -6.62 -11.60 15.94
C ALA A 325 -6.25 -10.23 15.35
N PHE A 326 -7.22 -9.55 14.75
CA PHE A 326 -7.01 -8.23 14.16
C PHE A 326 -6.61 -7.18 15.20
N TYR A 327 -7.19 -7.18 16.40
CA TYR A 327 -6.81 -6.22 17.45
C TYR A 327 -5.60 -6.67 18.29
N GLY A 328 -5.04 -7.87 18.04
CA GLY A 328 -3.91 -8.39 18.81
C GLY A 328 -4.27 -8.77 20.25
N ALA A 329 -5.54 -9.10 20.50
CA ALA A 329 -6.09 -9.39 21.82
C ALA A 329 -5.75 -10.82 22.26
N VAL A 330 -4.53 -11.02 22.73
CA VAL A 330 -3.95 -12.35 23.00
C VAL A 330 -4.76 -13.16 24.02
N LYS A 331 -5.22 -12.54 25.11
CA LYS A 331 -5.95 -13.25 26.17
C LYS A 331 -7.32 -13.71 25.66
N CYS A 332 -8.06 -12.80 25.02
CA CYS A 332 -9.35 -13.10 24.41
C CYS A 332 -9.19 -14.15 23.29
N PHE A 333 -8.18 -14.01 22.44
CA PHE A 333 -7.88 -14.95 21.35
C PHE A 333 -7.63 -16.37 21.86
N LYS A 334 -6.77 -16.54 22.88
CA LYS A 334 -6.49 -17.86 23.48
C LYS A 334 -7.73 -18.49 24.11
N PHE A 335 -8.55 -17.68 24.78
CA PHE A 335 -9.81 -18.16 25.34
C PHE A 335 -10.77 -18.62 24.24
N LEU A 336 -10.93 -17.83 23.18
CA LEU A 336 -11.76 -18.17 22.02
C LEU A 336 -11.26 -19.45 21.37
N LEU A 337 -9.97 -19.53 21.06
CA LEU A 337 -9.36 -20.70 20.43
C LEU A 337 -9.60 -22.00 21.23
N LYS A 338 -9.55 -21.93 22.55
CA LYS A 338 -9.77 -23.10 23.43
C LYS A 338 -11.24 -23.55 23.50
N ASN A 339 -12.18 -22.61 23.38
CA ASN A 339 -13.61 -22.87 23.65
C ASN A 339 -14.49 -22.89 22.38
N MET A 340 -13.93 -22.54 21.22
CA MET A 340 -14.61 -22.58 19.93
C MET A 340 -14.51 -23.95 19.27
N ALA A 341 -15.36 -24.18 18.26
CA ALA A 341 -15.20 -25.33 17.38
C ALA A 341 -13.88 -25.17 16.59
N PRO A 342 -13.25 -26.27 16.13
CA PRO A 342 -12.01 -26.19 15.36
C PRO A 342 -12.13 -25.16 14.24
N ILE A 343 -11.13 -24.30 14.10
CA ILE A 343 -11.10 -23.27 13.06
C ILE A 343 -11.37 -23.95 11.72
N SER A 344 -12.52 -23.67 11.12
CA SER A 344 -12.89 -24.29 9.85
C SER A 344 -11.95 -23.78 8.77
N HIS A 345 -10.95 -24.59 8.42
CA HIS A 345 -9.98 -24.32 7.34
C HIS A 345 -10.63 -24.24 5.93
N LYS A 346 -11.96 -24.37 5.84
CA LYS A 346 -12.73 -24.39 4.59
C LYS A 346 -13.33 -23.04 4.21
N LYS A 347 -13.16 -21.97 5.00
CA LYS A 347 -13.57 -20.64 4.55
C LYS A 347 -12.68 -20.23 3.37
N LYS A 348 -13.32 -19.92 2.24
CA LYS A 348 -12.68 -19.53 0.97
C LYS A 348 -11.77 -18.29 1.10
N ASP A 349 -11.99 -17.45 2.12
CA ASP A 349 -11.43 -16.10 2.20
C ASP A 349 -10.25 -15.93 3.17
N ASN A 350 -9.86 -16.97 3.91
CA ASN A 350 -8.73 -16.98 4.86
C ASN A 350 -8.66 -15.74 5.80
N LEU A 351 -9.81 -15.27 6.29
CA LEU A 351 -9.88 -14.01 7.04
C LEU A 351 -9.05 -14.04 8.33
N LEU A 352 -9.01 -15.18 9.03
CA LEU A 352 -8.24 -15.32 10.27
C LEU A 352 -6.73 -15.05 10.07
N GLY A 353 -6.14 -15.59 9.00
CA GLY A 353 -4.73 -15.34 8.66
C GLY A 353 -4.49 -13.86 8.36
N LYS A 354 -5.35 -13.25 7.54
CA LYS A 354 -5.31 -11.83 7.22
C LYS A 354 -5.42 -10.94 8.46
N CYS A 355 -6.36 -11.26 9.36
CA CYS A 355 -6.53 -10.58 10.63
C CYS A 355 -5.32 -10.74 11.55
N ALA A 356 -4.74 -11.94 11.67
CA ALA A 356 -3.55 -12.16 12.50
C ALA A 356 -2.35 -11.33 11.99
N ILE A 357 -2.16 -11.29 10.67
CA ILE A 357 -1.09 -10.52 10.03
C ILE A 357 -1.30 -9.01 10.16
N ALA A 358 -2.51 -8.51 9.86
CA ALA A 358 -2.90 -7.11 10.14
C ALA A 358 -2.79 -6.77 11.65
N GLY A 359 -3.02 -7.77 12.49
CA GLY A 359 -2.83 -7.79 13.95
C GLY A 359 -1.43 -7.34 14.34
N GLY A 360 -0.44 -7.99 13.74
CA GLY A 360 0.98 -7.75 14.01
C GLY A 360 1.50 -8.46 15.26
N ASN A 361 0.69 -9.32 15.90
CA ASN A 361 1.09 -10.03 17.12
C ASN A 361 1.65 -11.42 16.77
N PHE A 362 2.96 -11.59 16.89
CA PHE A 362 3.64 -12.85 16.55
C PHE A 362 3.13 -14.06 17.34
N GLU A 363 2.69 -13.88 18.58
CA GLU A 363 2.11 -14.99 19.35
C GLU A 363 0.80 -15.49 18.71
N ILE A 364 -0.10 -14.59 18.33
CA ILE A 364 -1.33 -14.95 17.59
C ILE A 364 -0.97 -15.57 16.23
N ILE A 365 0.00 -15.02 15.50
CA ILE A 365 0.44 -15.57 14.20
C ILE A 365 0.94 -17.01 14.37
N HIS A 366 1.78 -17.28 15.37
CA HIS A 366 2.25 -18.64 15.64
C HIS A 366 1.13 -19.59 16.07
N LEU A 367 0.16 -19.13 16.88
CA LEU A 367 -1.02 -19.93 17.22
C LEU A 367 -1.85 -20.25 15.97
N CYS A 368 -2.09 -19.28 15.09
CA CYS A 368 -2.77 -19.49 13.82
C CYS A 368 -2.02 -20.50 12.93
N GLN A 369 -0.68 -20.46 12.93
CA GLN A 369 0.16 -21.41 12.20
C GLN A 369 0.05 -22.83 12.75
N GLN A 370 0.04 -23.00 14.08
CA GLN A 370 -0.17 -24.29 14.74
C GLN A 370 -1.54 -24.89 14.37
N GLU A 371 -2.55 -24.03 14.26
CA GLU A 371 -3.89 -24.35 13.81
C GLU A 371 -4.01 -24.41 12.27
N LYS A 372 -2.89 -24.51 11.53
CA LYS A 372 -2.86 -24.68 10.07
C LYS A 372 -3.67 -23.61 9.30
N SER A 373 -3.73 -22.39 9.82
CA SER A 373 -4.25 -21.25 9.08
C SER A 373 -3.32 -20.93 7.90
N SER A 374 -3.88 -20.50 6.78
CA SER A 374 -3.07 -20.08 5.64
C SER A 374 -2.56 -18.65 5.87
N PHE A 375 -1.39 -18.33 5.32
CA PHE A 375 -0.89 -16.96 5.20
C PHE A 375 -0.71 -16.54 3.74
N LEU A 376 -1.33 -17.26 2.81
CA LEU A 376 -1.35 -16.88 1.40
C LEU A 376 -2.17 -15.59 1.23
N CYS A 377 -1.67 -14.70 0.37
CA CYS A 377 -2.14 -13.36 0.10
C CYS A 377 -2.29 -12.50 1.37
N CYS A 378 -1.37 -12.62 2.33
CA CYS A 378 -1.42 -11.87 3.58
C CYS A 378 -0.43 -10.71 3.65
N LEU A 379 0.60 -10.68 2.80
CA LEU A 379 1.59 -9.61 2.73
C LEU A 379 0.95 -8.23 2.52
N GLU A 380 -0.12 -8.14 1.72
CA GLU A 380 -0.87 -6.89 1.52
C GLU A 380 -1.36 -6.27 2.84
N TYR A 381 -1.81 -7.10 3.79
CA TYR A 381 -2.30 -6.63 5.09
C TYR A 381 -1.14 -6.21 6.00
N ALA A 382 0.00 -6.89 5.93
CA ALA A 382 1.19 -6.48 6.68
C ALA A 382 1.68 -5.11 6.21
N ILE A 383 1.73 -4.90 4.89
CA ILE A 383 2.11 -3.62 4.28
C ILE A 383 1.12 -2.53 4.69
N LYS A 384 -0.18 -2.77 4.44
CA LYS A 384 -1.26 -1.83 4.69
C LYS A 384 -1.32 -1.37 6.15
N TYR A 385 -1.18 -2.27 7.11
CA TYR A 385 -1.24 -1.95 8.55
C TYR A 385 0.15 -1.67 9.18
N HIS A 386 1.16 -1.40 8.34
CA HIS A 386 2.55 -1.11 8.73
C HIS A 386 3.14 -2.10 9.74
N LYS A 387 2.85 -3.40 9.57
CA LYS A 387 3.44 -4.48 10.36
C LYS A 387 4.74 -4.94 9.72
N ASN A 388 5.73 -4.04 9.72
CA ASN A 388 6.98 -4.20 8.97
C ASN A 388 7.71 -5.50 9.32
N ASP A 389 7.89 -5.80 10.61
CA ASP A 389 8.55 -7.04 11.06
C ASP A 389 7.80 -8.29 10.58
N VAL A 390 6.46 -8.24 10.54
CA VAL A 390 5.63 -9.34 10.05
C VAL A 390 5.73 -9.45 8.52
N ALA A 391 5.77 -8.33 7.81
CA ALA A 391 5.98 -8.31 6.36
C ALA A 391 7.34 -8.92 5.99
N GLU A 392 8.41 -8.53 6.70
CA GLU A 392 9.74 -9.11 6.51
C GLU A 392 9.74 -10.61 6.79
N TRP A 393 9.09 -11.05 7.88
CA TRP A 393 8.92 -12.47 8.17
C TRP A 393 8.16 -13.21 7.05
N LEU A 394 7.10 -12.63 6.48
CA LEU A 394 6.36 -13.22 5.37
C LEU A 394 7.22 -13.36 4.11
N ILE A 395 8.01 -12.32 3.80
CA ILE A 395 8.92 -12.28 2.65
C ILE A 395 10.02 -13.32 2.83
N ASP A 396 10.66 -13.40 4.00
CA ASP A 396 11.76 -14.34 4.25
C ASP A 396 11.33 -15.80 4.26
N ASN A 397 10.05 -16.08 4.53
CA ASN A 397 9.48 -17.42 4.50
C ASN A 397 8.75 -17.75 3.18
N ASN A 398 8.83 -16.87 2.17
CA ASN A 398 8.21 -17.05 0.84
C ASN A 398 6.71 -17.39 0.87
N TYR A 399 5.95 -16.84 1.83
CA TYR A 399 4.51 -17.11 1.90
C TYR A 399 3.73 -16.50 0.73
N ASP A 400 4.28 -15.48 0.05
CA ASP A 400 3.60 -14.67 -0.97
C ASP A 400 4.48 -14.33 -2.19
N GLU A 401 5.37 -15.25 -2.61
CA GLU A 401 6.34 -15.01 -3.71
C GLU A 401 5.69 -14.51 -5.02
N ILE A 402 4.51 -15.03 -5.35
CA ILE A 402 3.75 -14.67 -6.56
C ILE A 402 3.27 -13.20 -6.53
N LEU A 403 3.05 -12.62 -5.35
CA LEU A 403 2.48 -11.28 -5.17
C LEU A 403 3.51 -10.20 -4.90
N LEU A 404 4.80 -10.55 -4.82
CA LEU A 404 5.86 -9.58 -4.50
C LEU A 404 5.91 -8.41 -5.49
N LYS A 405 5.61 -8.63 -6.78
CA LYS A 405 5.54 -7.55 -7.77
C LYS A 405 4.43 -6.53 -7.45
N HIS A 406 3.25 -7.00 -7.07
CA HIS A 406 2.14 -6.12 -6.68
C HIS A 406 2.37 -5.45 -5.32
N SER A 407 3.23 -6.05 -4.50
CA SER A 407 3.56 -5.56 -3.17
C SER A 407 4.37 -4.25 -3.21
N THR A 408 5.15 -4.01 -4.26
CA THR A 408 5.86 -2.73 -4.46
C THR A 408 4.87 -1.56 -4.57
N ASP A 409 3.86 -1.68 -5.41
CA ASP A 409 2.84 -0.63 -5.57
C ASP A 409 2.06 -0.41 -4.26
N LEU A 410 1.73 -1.48 -3.55
CA LEU A 410 1.09 -1.39 -2.23
C LEU A 410 1.97 -0.64 -1.22
N CYS A 411 3.28 -0.89 -1.18
CA CYS A 411 4.17 -0.17 -0.27
C CYS A 411 4.18 1.33 -0.55
N ILE A 412 4.15 1.73 -1.84
CA ILE A 412 4.13 3.13 -2.25
C ILE A 412 2.79 3.79 -1.86
N ARG A 413 1.66 3.14 -2.17
CA ARG A 413 0.31 3.66 -1.83
C ARG A 413 0.09 3.82 -0.34
N HIS A 414 0.67 2.93 0.45
CA HIS A 414 0.55 2.93 1.90
C HIS A 414 1.68 3.69 2.60
N TYR A 415 2.61 4.34 1.87
CA TYR A 415 3.77 5.01 2.48
C TYR A 415 4.59 4.09 3.39
N ASN A 416 4.62 2.78 3.10
CA ASN A 416 5.39 1.80 3.84
C ASN A 416 6.77 1.58 3.20
N ILE A 417 7.64 2.58 3.39
CA ILE A 417 8.94 2.66 2.72
C ILE A 417 9.91 1.60 3.26
N ARG A 418 9.78 1.22 4.54
CA ARG A 418 10.58 0.15 5.14
C ARG A 418 10.40 -1.18 4.42
N VAL A 419 9.14 -1.60 4.20
CA VAL A 419 8.87 -2.85 3.49
C VAL A 419 9.26 -2.74 2.01
N LEU A 420 9.09 -1.57 1.41
CA LEU A 420 9.58 -1.31 0.04
C LEU A 420 11.08 -1.61 -0.08
N LEU A 421 11.91 -1.10 0.83
CA LEU A 421 13.35 -1.38 0.84
C LEU A 421 13.64 -2.88 1.01
N SER A 422 12.89 -3.57 1.89
CA SER A 422 13.04 -5.01 2.09
C SER A 422 12.69 -5.82 0.83
N ILE A 423 11.72 -5.37 0.02
CA ILE A 423 11.39 -5.96 -1.28
C ILE A 423 12.48 -5.66 -2.33
N ILE A 424 12.93 -4.41 -2.42
CA ILE A 424 14.01 -4.00 -3.34
C ILE A 424 15.29 -4.80 -3.07
N LYS A 425 15.62 -5.02 -1.79
CA LYS A 425 16.76 -5.84 -1.36
C LYS A 425 16.71 -7.30 -1.85
N LYS A 426 15.52 -7.82 -2.16
CA LYS A 426 15.34 -9.15 -2.75
C LYS A 426 15.50 -9.15 -4.28
N GLY A 427 15.87 -8.01 -4.87
CA GLY A 427 16.00 -7.83 -6.31
C GLY A 427 14.68 -7.63 -7.03
N ILE A 428 13.62 -7.25 -6.30
CA ILE A 428 12.29 -7.06 -6.88
C ILE A 428 12.04 -5.58 -7.00
N VAL A 429 12.07 -5.10 -8.24
CA VAL A 429 11.92 -3.69 -8.59
C VAL A 429 10.97 -3.60 -9.77
N VAL A 430 9.99 -2.71 -9.70
CA VAL A 430 8.96 -2.58 -10.73
C VAL A 430 8.97 -1.15 -11.27
N SER A 431 9.15 -1.00 -12.58
CA SER A 431 9.18 0.30 -13.26
C SER A 431 7.91 1.12 -13.01
N SER A 432 6.75 0.43 -12.90
CA SER A 432 5.45 1.04 -12.57
C SER A 432 5.42 1.78 -11.24
N GLY A 433 6.40 1.57 -10.35
CA GLY A 433 6.48 2.27 -9.07
C GLY A 433 6.50 3.80 -9.23
N ALA A 434 7.02 4.32 -10.35
CA ALA A 434 6.97 5.76 -10.63
C ALA A 434 5.53 6.27 -10.81
N TYR A 435 4.67 5.55 -11.53
CA TYR A 435 3.25 5.89 -11.67
C TYR A 435 2.56 5.89 -10.31
N THR A 436 2.75 4.82 -9.54
CA THR A 436 2.16 4.67 -8.21
C THR A 436 2.63 5.78 -7.25
N ALA A 437 3.87 6.25 -7.39
CA ALA A 437 4.39 7.36 -6.58
C ALA A 437 3.69 8.69 -6.90
N ILE A 438 3.35 8.96 -8.17
CA ILE A 438 2.56 10.13 -8.56
C ILE A 438 1.14 10.04 -7.98
N GLU A 439 0.46 8.91 -8.17
CA GLU A 439 -0.88 8.65 -7.62
C GLU A 439 -0.92 8.79 -6.11
N SER A 440 0.17 8.46 -5.43
CA SER A 440 0.27 8.54 -3.97
C SER A 440 0.75 9.92 -3.50
N SER A 441 0.91 10.89 -4.41
CA SER A 441 1.46 12.22 -4.13
C SER A 441 2.83 12.20 -3.43
N ASN A 442 3.64 11.16 -3.73
CA ASN A 442 4.96 10.95 -3.17
C ASN A 442 6.06 11.38 -4.15
N GLU A 443 6.39 12.68 -4.14
CA GLU A 443 7.35 13.25 -5.08
C GLU A 443 8.78 12.71 -4.87
N ILE A 444 9.14 12.40 -3.62
CA ILE A 444 10.46 11.89 -3.26
C ILE A 444 10.63 10.53 -3.95
N LEU A 445 9.72 9.59 -3.71
CA LEU A 445 9.76 8.29 -4.38
C LEU A 445 9.72 8.44 -5.90
N PHE A 446 8.87 9.31 -6.44
CA PHE A 446 8.82 9.53 -7.89
C PHE A 446 10.21 9.94 -8.42
N SER A 447 10.84 10.92 -7.79
CA SER A 447 12.18 11.38 -8.20
C SER A 447 13.25 10.29 -8.03
N THR A 448 13.20 9.51 -6.95
CA THR A 448 14.11 8.38 -6.71
C THR A 448 13.95 7.30 -7.79
N TYR A 449 12.72 6.89 -8.08
CA TYR A 449 12.41 5.94 -9.16
C TYR A 449 12.87 6.48 -10.52
N TYR A 450 12.52 7.73 -10.83
CA TYR A 450 12.87 8.36 -12.10
C TYR A 450 14.39 8.39 -12.32
N ASN A 451 15.14 8.82 -11.31
CA ASN A 451 16.60 8.91 -11.38
C ASN A 451 17.27 7.52 -11.38
N CYS A 452 16.71 6.55 -10.66
CA CYS A 452 17.24 5.20 -10.62
C CYS A 452 17.09 4.48 -11.97
N PHE A 453 15.98 4.70 -12.67
CA PHE A 453 15.64 3.92 -13.87
C PHE A 453 15.81 4.67 -15.18
N THR A 454 16.08 5.99 -15.15
CA THR A 454 16.13 6.84 -16.36
C THR A 454 14.99 6.47 -17.31
N LEU A 455 13.75 6.73 -16.88
CA LEU A 455 12.52 6.38 -17.60
C LEU A 455 12.50 7.06 -18.99
N ASN A 456 13.26 6.49 -19.93
CA ASN A 456 13.27 6.85 -21.32
C ASN A 456 12.09 6.14 -21.95
N HIS A 457 11.10 6.94 -22.36
CA HIS A 457 9.90 6.56 -23.10
C HIS A 457 8.73 6.01 -22.29
N ILE A 458 7.67 6.83 -22.26
CA ILE A 458 6.29 6.44 -22.60
C ILE A 458 5.98 4.98 -22.23
N GLU A 459 5.88 4.71 -20.93
CA GLU A 459 5.19 3.50 -20.51
C GLU A 459 3.70 3.75 -20.80
N ASN A 460 3.18 3.08 -21.82
CA ASN A 460 1.75 3.03 -22.10
C ASN A 460 1.05 2.44 -20.88
N SER A 461 0.54 3.31 -20.01
CA SER A 461 -0.38 2.90 -18.96
C SER A 461 -1.66 2.36 -19.59
N PHE A 462 -2.46 1.62 -18.82
CA PHE A 462 -3.75 1.06 -19.21
C PHE A 462 -4.76 2.13 -19.72
N LEU A 463 -4.43 3.42 -19.61
CA LEU A 463 -5.24 4.58 -19.95
C LEU A 463 -4.58 5.54 -20.95
N ASP A 464 -3.47 5.16 -21.61
CA ASP A 464 -2.71 6.05 -22.52
C ASP A 464 -2.19 7.35 -21.84
N PHE A 465 -2.09 7.40 -20.51
CA PHE A 465 -1.53 8.56 -19.80
C PHE A 465 -0.04 8.36 -19.52
N ASN A 466 0.75 9.39 -19.79
CA ASN A 466 2.16 9.48 -19.37
C ASN A 466 2.24 10.09 -17.95
N HIS A 467 3.44 10.07 -17.35
CA HIS A 467 3.68 10.61 -16.00
C HIS A 467 3.25 12.07 -15.83
N LEU A 468 3.38 12.90 -16.86
CA LEU A 468 2.98 14.32 -16.84
C LEU A 468 1.46 14.46 -16.81
N HIS A 469 0.73 13.72 -17.66
CA HIS A 469 -0.73 13.72 -17.63
C HIS A 469 -1.27 13.29 -16.27
N LEU A 470 -0.68 12.25 -15.68
CA LEU A 470 -1.04 11.77 -14.36
C LEU A 470 -0.72 12.80 -13.27
N ALA A 471 0.43 13.47 -13.36
CA ALA A 471 0.80 14.52 -12.41
C ALA A 471 -0.14 15.73 -12.49
N PHE A 472 -0.61 16.10 -13.69
CA PHE A 472 -1.66 17.11 -13.86
C PHE A 472 -2.99 16.66 -13.27
N TYR A 473 -3.40 15.42 -13.53
CA TYR A 473 -4.63 14.85 -12.98
C TYR A 473 -4.63 14.83 -11.44
N GLU A 474 -3.50 14.48 -10.83
CA GLU A 474 -3.31 14.46 -9.38
C GLU A 474 -3.01 15.85 -8.78
N GLY A 475 -2.86 16.90 -9.61
CA GLY A 475 -2.51 18.25 -9.17
C GLY A 475 -1.12 18.37 -8.53
N ASN A 476 -0.20 17.46 -8.84
CA ASN A 476 1.13 17.39 -8.22
C ASN A 476 2.11 18.36 -8.91
N LEU A 477 2.02 19.64 -8.55
CA LEU A 477 2.82 20.73 -9.14
C LEU A 477 4.34 20.50 -9.08
N LYS A 478 4.84 19.84 -8.03
CA LYS A 478 6.28 19.56 -7.88
C LYS A 478 6.75 18.45 -8.80
N VAL A 479 5.95 17.40 -8.97
CA VAL A 479 6.23 16.38 -9.99
C VAL A 479 6.15 17.01 -11.38
N ILE A 480 5.18 17.88 -11.65
CA ILE A 480 5.08 18.62 -12.93
C ILE A 480 6.33 19.47 -13.17
N ASP A 481 6.75 20.28 -12.19
CA ASP A 481 7.96 21.11 -12.30
C ASP A 481 9.22 20.27 -12.47
N PHE A 482 9.34 19.16 -11.73
CA PHE A 482 10.43 18.19 -11.92
C PHE A 482 10.43 17.66 -13.35
N ILE A 483 9.28 17.19 -13.86
CA ILE A 483 9.17 16.61 -15.20
C ILE A 483 9.49 17.63 -16.30
N ILE A 484 8.97 18.85 -16.18
CA ILE A 484 9.21 19.93 -17.17
C ILE A 484 10.69 20.32 -17.24
N ARG A 485 11.44 20.21 -16.14
CA ARG A 485 12.88 20.49 -16.11
C ARG A 485 13.72 19.39 -16.77
N LEU A 486 13.14 18.23 -17.08
CA LEU A 486 13.83 17.15 -17.77
C LEU A 486 13.94 17.50 -19.26
N THR A 487 15.16 17.61 -19.77
CA THR A 487 15.45 18.07 -21.14
C THR A 487 14.89 17.16 -22.25
N ASN A 488 14.48 15.93 -21.91
CA ASN A 488 14.08 14.90 -22.87
C ASN A 488 12.61 14.48 -22.75
N TYR A 489 11.80 15.13 -21.91
CA TYR A 489 10.39 14.76 -21.71
C TYR A 489 9.48 15.48 -22.71
N ASP A 490 8.71 14.72 -23.51
CA ASP A 490 7.78 15.31 -24.48
C ASP A 490 6.51 15.84 -23.79
N ILE A 491 6.51 17.14 -23.49
CA ILE A 491 5.37 17.84 -22.89
C ILE A 491 4.15 17.94 -23.82
N ASN A 492 4.32 17.67 -25.12
CA ASN A 492 3.26 17.74 -26.13
C ASN A 492 2.80 16.34 -26.58
N ALA A 493 3.24 15.27 -25.90
CA ALA A 493 2.85 13.92 -26.25
C ALA A 493 1.33 13.75 -26.11
N ILE A 494 0.60 13.82 -27.24
CA ILE A 494 -0.83 13.59 -27.29
C ILE A 494 -1.06 12.07 -27.24
N GLN A 495 -1.65 11.57 -26.17
CA GLN A 495 -2.06 10.18 -26.06
C GLN A 495 -3.52 10.08 -25.56
N GLY A 496 -4.33 9.29 -26.26
CA GLY A 496 -5.73 9.00 -25.91
C GLY A 496 -6.77 10.09 -26.24
N THR A 497 -8.05 9.79 -26.00
CA THR A 497 -9.25 10.60 -26.32
C THR A 497 -9.37 11.94 -25.59
N VAL A 498 -8.34 12.39 -24.88
CA VAL A 498 -8.41 13.51 -23.93
C VAL A 498 -7.45 14.63 -24.32
N GLY A 499 -7.56 15.13 -25.55
CA GLY A 499 -7.06 16.47 -25.91
C GLY A 499 -7.88 17.61 -25.29
N TYR A 500 -8.57 17.37 -24.17
CA TYR A 500 -9.60 18.27 -23.61
C TYR A 500 -9.32 18.81 -22.20
N TYR A 501 -8.22 18.41 -21.55
CA TYR A 501 -7.96 18.79 -20.15
C TYR A 501 -6.55 19.35 -19.86
N ILE A 502 -5.76 19.67 -20.90
CA ILE A 502 -4.52 20.45 -20.74
C ILE A 502 -4.81 21.93 -20.93
#